data_AF-M4YLS7-F1
#
_entry.id   AF-M4YLS7-F1
#
_cell.length_a   1.000
_cell.length_b   1.000
_cell.length_c   1.000
_cell.angle_alpha   90.00
_cell.angle_beta   90.00
_cell.angle_gamma   90.00
#
_symmetry.space_group_name_H-M   'P 1'
#
loop_
_entity.id
_entity.type
_entity.pdbx_description
1 polymer ?
#
loop_
_entity_poly.entity_id
_entity_poly.type
_entity_poly.pdbx_seq_one_letter_code
_entity_poly.pdbx_strand_id
1 'polypeptide(L)'
;MGFGDKLKAGISNAGNYTEQKADEARYNSKISDKKNEKAKAIKEAGEKMFALYLDGKSEINDEIKALYEKAIECDKEIEKLEKEKAEMVDAAKKERQDRRDEVNAKKEEQSD
;
A
#
# COMPACT_ATOMS: atom_id res chain seq x y z
N MET A 1 -32.23 -23.27 -0.42
CA MET A 1 -30.75 -23.16 -0.54
C MET A 1 -30.10 -24.43 0.01
N GLY A 2 -29.51 -25.25 -0.86
CA GLY A 2 -28.91 -26.53 -0.49
C GLY A 2 -27.51 -26.38 0.14
N PHE A 3 -27.05 -27.40 0.87
CA PHE A 3 -25.74 -27.43 1.53
C PHE A 3 -24.56 -27.17 0.56
N GLY A 4 -24.70 -27.58 -0.71
CA GLY A 4 -23.74 -27.32 -1.79
C GLY A 4 -23.58 -25.85 -2.17
N ASP A 5 -24.66 -25.06 -2.09
CA ASP A 5 -24.60 -23.61 -2.36
C ASP A 5 -23.86 -22.86 -1.25
N LYS A 6 -24.03 -23.29 0.01
CA LYS A 6 -23.31 -22.74 1.16
C LYS A 6 -21.80 -23.04 1.09
N LEU A 7 -21.42 -24.23 0.62
CA LEU A 7 -20.02 -24.60 0.40
C LEU A 7 -19.39 -23.80 -0.75
N LYS A 8 -20.06 -23.67 -1.90
CA LYS A 8 -19.57 -22.85 -3.02
C LYS A 8 -19.44 -21.37 -2.64
N ALA A 9 -20.39 -20.82 -1.90
CA ALA A 9 -20.32 -19.45 -1.40
C ALA A 9 -19.19 -19.25 -0.39
N GLY A 10 -18.94 -20.24 0.48
CA GLY A 10 -17.82 -20.21 1.43
C GLY A 10 -16.44 -20.25 0.75
N ILE A 11 -16.28 -21.07 -0.28
CA ILE A 11 -15.02 -21.19 -1.04
C ILE A 11 -14.77 -19.92 -1.88
N SER A 12 -15.79 -19.38 -2.53
CA SER A 12 -15.70 -18.13 -3.32
C SER A 12 -15.34 -16.92 -2.44
N ASN A 13 -15.93 -16.82 -1.25
CA ASN A 13 -15.60 -15.75 -0.30
C ASN A 13 -14.19 -15.89 0.32
N ALA A 14 -13.69 -17.12 0.49
CA ALA A 14 -12.35 -17.35 1.00
C ALA A 14 -11.27 -16.92 0.00
N GLY A 15 -11.45 -17.24 -1.30
CA GLY A 15 -10.52 -16.88 -2.37
C GLY A 15 -10.29 -15.37 -2.51
N ASN A 16 -11.38 -14.59 -2.63
CA ASN A 16 -11.29 -13.13 -2.76
C ASN A 16 -10.68 -12.46 -1.53
N TYR A 17 -10.91 -12.99 -0.32
CA TYR A 17 -10.33 -12.43 0.91
C TYR A 17 -8.83 -12.71 1.02
N THR A 18 -8.38 -13.90 0.60
CA THR A 18 -6.95 -14.24 0.59
C THR A 18 -6.17 -13.46 -0.46
N GLU A 19 -6.74 -13.25 -1.65
CA GLU A 19 -6.10 -12.45 -2.71
C GLU A 19 -5.95 -10.99 -2.28
N GLN A 20 -7.01 -10.39 -1.72
CA GLN A 20 -6.95 -9.03 -1.20
C GLN A 20 -5.89 -8.85 -0.11
N LYS A 21 -5.78 -9.81 0.83
CA LYS A 21 -4.71 -9.78 1.84
C LYS A 21 -3.32 -9.92 1.25
N ALA A 22 -3.17 -10.75 0.22
CA ALA A 22 -1.90 -10.91 -0.48
C ALA A 22 -1.50 -9.61 -1.18
N ASP A 23 -2.44 -8.92 -1.82
CA ASP A 23 -2.19 -7.64 -2.48
C ASP A 23 -1.92 -6.51 -1.47
N GLU A 24 -2.66 -6.43 -0.37
CA GLU A 24 -2.35 -5.50 0.72
C GLU A 24 -0.94 -5.74 1.29
N ALA A 25 -0.54 -7.00 1.47
CA ALA A 25 0.80 -7.37 1.94
C ALA A 25 1.89 -6.95 0.93
N ARG A 26 1.65 -7.10 -0.37
CA ARG A 26 2.56 -6.64 -1.43
C ARG A 26 2.73 -5.12 -1.39
N TYR A 27 1.64 -4.36 -1.28
CA TYR A 27 1.74 -2.89 -1.13
C TYR A 27 2.48 -2.50 0.14
N ASN A 28 2.19 -3.15 1.27
CA ASN A 28 2.90 -2.89 2.52
C ASN A 28 4.41 -3.17 2.40
N SER A 29 4.79 -4.27 1.75
CA SER A 29 6.20 -4.59 1.51
C SER A 29 6.86 -3.51 0.67
N LYS A 30 6.26 -3.13 -0.47
CA LYS A 30 6.80 -2.07 -1.35
C LYS A 30 6.93 -0.73 -0.63
N ILE A 31 5.93 -0.34 0.15
CA ILE A 31 5.97 0.90 0.95
C ILE A 31 7.10 0.82 1.99
N SER A 32 7.26 -0.34 2.64
CA SER A 32 8.34 -0.55 3.61
C SER A 32 9.71 -0.46 2.95
N ASP A 33 9.88 -1.07 1.78
CA ASP A 33 11.13 -1.03 1.02
C ASP A 33 11.49 0.40 0.63
N LYS A 34 10.51 1.18 0.15
CA LYS A 34 10.70 2.60 -0.18
C LYS A 34 11.00 3.48 1.03
N LYS A 35 10.37 3.21 2.18
CA LYS A 35 10.69 3.88 3.45
C LYS A 35 12.13 3.59 3.88
N ASN A 36 12.59 2.35 3.69
CA ASN A 36 13.97 1.97 3.96
C ASN A 36 14.97 2.63 2.98
N GLU A 37 14.65 2.69 1.69
CA GLU A 37 15.47 3.39 0.68
C GLU A 37 15.60 4.88 1.02
N LYS A 38 14.50 5.55 1.34
CA LYS A 38 14.51 6.94 1.82
C LYS A 38 15.40 7.11 3.05
N ALA A 39 15.24 6.26 4.06
CA ALA A 39 16.01 6.35 5.29
C ALA A 39 17.52 6.19 5.04
N LYS A 40 17.91 5.27 4.15
CA LYS A 40 19.31 5.10 3.72
C LYS A 40 19.84 6.35 3.02
N ALA A 41 19.10 6.89 2.05
CA ALA A 41 19.52 8.09 1.32
C ALA A 41 19.72 9.30 2.25
N ILE A 42 18.81 9.51 3.21
CA ILE A 42 18.93 10.58 4.21
C ILE A 42 20.14 10.35 5.11
N LYS A 43 20.37 9.10 5.54
CA LYS A 43 21.51 8.76 6.40
C LYS A 43 22.84 9.01 5.68
N GLU A 44 22.97 8.53 4.43
CA GLU A 44 24.15 8.77 3.60
C GLU A 44 24.38 10.27 3.34
N ALA A 45 23.30 11.03 3.10
CA ALA A 45 23.39 12.47 2.92
C ALA A 45 23.91 13.17 4.20
N GLY A 46 23.40 12.77 5.36
CA GLY A 46 23.84 13.27 6.66
C GLY A 46 25.29 12.91 6.98
N GLU A 47 25.70 11.67 6.72
CA GLU A 47 27.09 11.23 6.90
C GLU A 47 28.06 12.01 6.01
N LYS A 48 27.70 12.21 4.73
CA LYS A 48 28.50 13.03 3.81
C LYS A 48 28.56 14.49 4.24
N MET A 49 27.44 15.06 4.67
CA MET A 49 27.40 16.45 5.13
C MET A 49 28.24 16.63 6.41
N PHE A 50 28.19 15.65 7.32
CA PHE A 50 29.01 15.66 8.53
C PHE A 50 30.51 15.55 8.22
N ALA A 51 30.89 14.70 7.25
CA ALA A 51 32.28 14.60 6.81
C ALA A 51 32.79 15.93 6.22
N LEU A 52 31.99 16.60 5.38
CA LEU A 52 32.34 17.91 4.84
C LEU A 52 32.50 18.95 5.96
N TYR A 53 31.62 18.93 6.96
CA TYR A 53 31.70 19.82 8.11
C TYR A 53 33.02 19.63 8.88
N LEU A 54 33.46 18.39 9.10
CA LEU A 54 34.76 18.10 9.73
C LEU A 54 35.93 18.63 8.89
N ASP A 55 35.82 18.58 7.57
CA ASP A 55 36.80 19.13 6.62
C ASP A 55 36.73 20.67 6.50
N GLY A 56 35.87 21.34 7.28
CA GLY A 56 35.67 22.80 7.24
C GLY A 56 34.93 23.28 5.99
N LYS A 57 34.32 22.37 5.22
CA LYS A 57 33.50 22.68 4.05
C LYS A 57 32.03 22.64 4.43
N SER A 58 31.34 23.77 4.29
CA SER A 58 29.90 23.86 4.63
C SER A 58 28.99 23.78 3.41
N GLU A 59 29.53 23.53 2.22
CA GLU A 59 28.76 23.56 0.98
C GLU A 59 28.07 22.23 0.70
N ILE A 60 26.80 22.32 0.33
CA ILE A 60 26.04 21.16 -0.17
C ILE A 60 26.57 20.83 -1.58
N ASN A 61 27.35 19.76 -1.66
CA ASN A 61 27.83 19.24 -2.94
C ASN A 61 26.70 18.54 -3.73
N ASP A 62 26.94 18.33 -5.02
CA ASP A 62 25.93 17.73 -5.91
C ASP A 62 25.58 16.28 -5.51
N GLU A 63 26.49 15.57 -4.85
CA GLU A 63 26.22 14.23 -4.33
C GLU A 63 25.18 14.22 -3.20
N ILE A 64 25.26 15.19 -2.28
CA ILE A 64 24.28 15.35 -1.19
C ILE A 64 22.93 15.79 -1.77
N LYS A 65 22.92 16.70 -2.77
CA LYS A 65 21.67 17.07 -3.47
C LYS A 65 21.02 15.86 -4.11
N ALA A 66 21.78 15.04 -4.85
CA ALA A 66 21.26 13.84 -5.48
C ALA A 66 20.67 12.83 -4.47
N LEU A 67 21.24 12.73 -3.27
CA LEU A 67 20.69 11.88 -2.20
C LEU A 67 19.37 12.42 -1.64
N TYR A 68 19.24 13.74 -1.48
CA TYR A 68 17.97 14.36 -1.08
C TYR A 68 16.91 14.29 -2.19
N GLU A 69 17.29 14.42 -3.46
CA GLU A 69 16.39 14.22 -4.60
C GLU A 69 15.85 12.79 -4.63
N LYS A 70 16.71 11.78 -4.43
CA LYS A 70 16.28 10.38 -4.27
C LYS A 70 15.31 10.19 -3.11
N ALA A 71 15.54 10.87 -1.98
CA ALA A 71 14.62 10.81 -0.85
C ALA A 71 13.24 11.41 -1.17
N ILE A 72 13.21 12.51 -1.93
CA ILE A 72 11.97 13.15 -2.42
C ILE A 72 11.24 12.23 -3.41
N GLU A 73 11.95 11.57 -4.32
CA GLU A 73 11.37 10.60 -5.24
C GLU A 73 10.76 9.41 -4.49
N CYS A 74 11.46 8.89 -3.48
CA CYS A 74 10.93 7.84 -2.61
C CYS A 74 9.64 8.30 -1.92
N ASP A 75 9.56 9.54 -1.45
CA ASP A 75 8.32 10.09 -0.85
C ASP A 75 7.16 10.14 -1.84
N LYS A 76 7.39 10.60 -3.08
CA LYS A 76 6.36 10.61 -4.13
C LYS A 76 5.87 9.19 -4.44
N GLU A 77 6.78 8.22 -4.50
CA GLU A 77 6.42 6.82 -4.73
C GLU A 77 5.65 6.21 -3.55
N ILE A 78 6.04 6.52 -2.31
CA ILE A 78 5.30 6.11 -1.11
C ILE A 78 3.88 6.67 -1.13
N GLU A 79 3.71 7.97 -1.38
CA GLU A 79 2.37 8.58 -1.46
C GLU A 79 1.50 7.95 -2.55
N LYS A 80 2.10 7.65 -3.71
CA LYS A 80 1.40 6.97 -4.79
C LYS A 80 0.95 5.56 -4.38
N LEU A 81 1.85 4.76 -3.78
CA LEU A 81 1.53 3.40 -3.32
C LEU A 81 0.50 3.40 -2.18
N GLU A 82 0.55 4.39 -1.28
CA GLU A 82 -0.43 4.56 -0.20
C GLU A 82 -1.82 4.92 -0.76
N LYS A 83 -1.90 5.76 -1.80
CA LYS A 83 -3.14 6.06 -2.51
C LYS A 83 -3.69 4.83 -3.25
N GLU A 84 -2.87 4.14 -4.03
CA GLU A 84 -3.28 2.92 -4.76
C GLU A 84 -3.79 1.84 -3.80
N LYS A 85 -3.13 1.66 -2.65
CA LYS A 85 -3.59 0.75 -1.60
C LYS A 85 -4.95 1.19 -1.03
N ALA A 86 -5.14 2.48 -0.76
CA ALA A 86 -6.40 3.00 -0.23
C ALA A 86 -7.56 2.78 -1.22
N GLU A 87 -7.36 3.09 -2.50
CA GLU A 87 -8.34 2.86 -3.56
C GLU A 87 -8.72 1.38 -3.69
N MET A 88 -7.74 0.47 -3.61
CA MET A 88 -8.00 -0.97 -3.66
C MET A 88 -8.84 -1.45 -2.45
N VAL A 89 -8.51 -0.98 -1.25
CA VAL A 89 -9.26 -1.31 -0.04
C VAL A 89 -10.69 -0.78 -0.11
N ASP A 90 -10.88 0.44 -0.60
CA ASP A 90 -12.21 1.05 -0.71
C ASP A 90 -13.05 0.42 -1.82
N ALA A 91 -12.45 0.06 -2.96
CA ALA A 91 -13.12 -0.72 -4.00
C ALA A 91 -13.59 -2.08 -3.46
N ALA A 92 -12.74 -2.78 -2.70
CA ALA A 92 -13.10 -4.05 -2.10
C ALA A 92 -14.17 -3.93 -1.00
N LYS A 93 -14.18 -2.83 -0.22
CA LYS A 93 -15.28 -2.55 0.72
C LYS A 93 -16.59 -2.30 -0.01
N LYS A 94 -16.56 -1.50 -1.08
CA LYS A 94 -17.74 -1.19 -1.90
C LYS A 94 -18.33 -2.46 -2.51
N GLU A 95 -17.50 -3.30 -3.12
CA GLU A 95 -17.96 -4.57 -3.71
C GLU A 95 -18.57 -5.52 -2.66
N ARG A 96 -18.05 -5.52 -1.42
CA ARG A 96 -18.66 -6.28 -0.31
C ARG A 96 -19.99 -5.70 0.13
N GLN A 97 -20.15 -4.38 0.06
CA GLN A 97 -21.39 -3.71 0.42
C GLN A 97 -22.46 -3.94 -0.65
N ASP A 98 -22.12 -3.77 -1.93
CA ASP A 98 -23.00 -4.05 -3.06
C ASP A 98 -23.50 -5.51 -3.03
N ARG A 99 -22.61 -6.48 -2.75
CA ARG A 99 -23.01 -7.88 -2.56
C ARG A 99 -23.95 -8.11 -1.38
N ARG A 100 -23.79 -7.37 -0.28
CA ARG A 100 -24.70 -7.49 0.88
C ARG A 100 -26.08 -6.93 0.54
N ASP A 101 -26.11 -5.79 -0.15
CA ASP A 101 -27.35 -5.14 -0.57
C ASP A 101 -28.10 -6.00 -1.59
N GLU A 102 -27.40 -6.62 -2.56
CA GLU A 102 -27.99 -7.60 -3.48
C GLU A 102 -28.55 -8.84 -2.78
N VAL A 103 -27.85 -9.37 -1.77
CA VAL A 103 -28.31 -10.53 -1.01
C VAL A 103 -29.52 -10.19 -0.14
N ASN A 104 -29.58 -8.97 0.41
CA ASN A 104 -30.72 -8.50 1.19
C ASN A 104 -31.94 -8.26 0.28
N ALA A 105 -31.76 -7.61 -0.87
CA ALA A 105 -32.83 -7.41 -1.85
C ALA A 105 -33.42 -8.73 -2.35
N LYS A 106 -32.58 -9.72 -2.67
CA LYS A 106 -33.04 -11.07 -3.08
C LYS A 106 -33.75 -11.84 -1.97
N LYS A 107 -33.49 -11.52 -0.69
CA LYS A 107 -34.20 -12.13 0.44
C LYS A 107 -35.58 -11.50 0.63
N GLU A 108 -35.71 -10.20 0.42
CA GLU A 108 -36.99 -9.49 0.48
C GLU A 108 -37.93 -9.96 -0.66
N GLU A 109 -37.42 -10.13 -1.88
CA GLU A 109 -38.18 -10.67 -3.03
C GLU A 109 -38.61 -12.13 -2.89
N GLN A 110 -37.97 -12.92 -2.02
CA GLN A 110 -38.34 -14.33 -1.76
C GLN A 110 -39.29 -14.49 -0.56
N SER A 111 -39.60 -13.40 0.14
CA SER A 111 -40.50 -13.39 1.31
C SER A 111 -41.92 -12.89 1.02
N ASP A 112 -42.19 -12.44 -0.21
CA ASP A 112 -43.54 -12.18 -0.77
C ASP A 112 -44.02 -13.37 -1.63
#